data_AF-A0A7S0LIZ2-F1
#
_entry.id   AF-A0A7S0LIZ2-F1
#
_cell.length_a   1.000
_cell.length_b   1.000
_cell.length_c   1.000
_cell.angle_alpha   90.00
_cell.angle_beta   90.00
_cell.angle_gamma   90.00
#
_symmetry.space_group_name_H-M   'P 1'
#
loop_
_entity.id
_entity.type
_entity.pdbx_description
1 polymer ?
#
loop_
_entity_poly.entity_id
_entity_poly.type
_entity_poly.pdbx_seq_one_letter_code
_entity_poly.pdbx_strand_id
1 'polypeptide(L)'
;MFRHLPSAVSCVVPFSQITPLSFAKSVHKLSSFTMAKVGGAGGVKVADDDANNALKAVRDDIDKQLNTKGFNAEVVHYKTQVVAGTNLFLKIKFEDDKKNVTYAFARVFRDFGGKHSLHSVKGGQDANTEVAYF
;
A
#
# COMPACT_ATOMS: atom_id res chain seq x y z
N MET A 1 -51.27 45.75 30.37
CA MET A 1 -50.89 46.31 31.68
C MET A 1 -50.15 45.24 32.47
N PHE A 2 -48.94 45.56 32.95
CA PHE A 2 -48.24 45.10 34.18
C PHE A 2 -48.32 43.61 34.60
N ARG A 3 -47.29 42.92 35.09
CA ARG A 3 -45.83 43.05 35.31
C ARG A 3 -45.45 41.75 36.05
N HIS A 4 -44.23 41.24 35.84
CA HIS A 4 -43.32 40.56 36.80
C HIS A 4 -42.68 39.24 36.31
N LEU A 5 -41.41 39.39 35.88
CA LEU A 5 -40.26 38.55 36.29
C LEU A 5 -40.00 38.72 37.82
N PRO A 6 -39.07 38.01 38.52
CA PRO A 6 -37.90 37.24 38.04
C PRO A 6 -37.56 35.94 38.84
N SER A 7 -36.60 35.15 38.34
CA SER A 7 -35.51 34.47 39.10
C SER A 7 -34.78 33.49 38.13
N ALA A 8 -33.64 33.86 37.56
CA ALA A 8 -32.29 33.78 38.13
C ALA A 8 -31.88 32.36 38.55
N VAL A 9 -31.15 31.64 37.69
CA VAL A 9 -30.04 30.77 38.12
C VAL A 9 -28.91 30.86 37.11
N SER A 10 -27.75 31.16 37.67
CA SER A 10 -26.44 31.36 37.08
C SER A 10 -25.65 30.04 37.05
N CYS A 11 -24.76 29.87 36.06
CA CYS A 11 -23.51 29.07 36.04
C CYS A 11 -23.25 28.66 34.59
N VAL A 12 -22.49 29.40 33.78
CA VAL A 12 -21.03 29.56 33.83
C VAL A 12 -20.31 28.22 34.06
N VAL A 13 -19.93 27.56 32.97
CA VAL A 13 -18.82 26.62 32.93
C VAL A 13 -17.99 26.89 31.67
N PRO A 14 -16.85 27.60 31.79
CA PRO A 14 -15.81 27.57 30.77
C PRO A 14 -14.76 26.56 31.21
N PHE A 15 -14.90 25.30 30.78
CA PHE A 15 -13.85 24.30 30.96
C PHE A 15 -12.87 24.40 29.79
N SER A 16 -11.94 25.33 29.93
CA SER A 16 -10.68 25.35 29.17
C SER A 16 -9.69 24.44 29.89
N GLN A 17 -9.21 23.37 29.24
CA GLN A 17 -7.85 22.79 29.32
C GLN A 17 -7.71 21.84 28.10
N ILE A 18 -7.02 22.23 27.02
CA ILE A 18 -5.57 22.06 26.79
C ILE A 18 -5.11 20.62 27.09
N THR A 19 -4.97 19.81 26.04
CA THR A 19 -3.99 18.72 25.99
C THR A 19 -3.12 18.89 24.75
N PRO A 20 -1.83 19.18 24.90
CA PRO A 20 -0.84 19.01 23.86
C PRO A 20 -0.05 17.75 24.18
N LEU A 21 -0.29 16.65 23.46
CA LEU A 21 0.58 15.48 23.57
C LEU A 21 0.52 14.61 22.31
N SER A 22 1.46 14.82 21.40
CA SER A 22 2.32 13.75 20.86
C SER A 22 3.27 14.40 19.86
N PHE A 23 4.41 14.90 20.34
CA PHE A 23 5.68 14.16 20.30
C PHE A 23 6.08 13.77 18.88
N ALA A 24 7.04 14.54 18.37
CA ALA A 24 7.79 14.29 17.17
C ALA A 24 8.28 12.84 17.05
N LYS A 25 8.30 12.33 15.82
CA LYS A 25 9.53 11.81 15.21
C LYS A 25 9.32 11.61 13.71
N SER A 26 9.84 12.58 12.96
CA SER A 26 10.37 12.36 11.63
C SER A 26 11.34 11.19 11.70
N VAL A 27 10.94 10.04 11.16
CA VAL A 27 11.86 8.94 10.87
C VAL A 27 12.34 9.17 9.44
N HIS A 28 13.47 9.86 9.32
CA HIS A 28 14.32 9.71 8.14
C HIS A 28 14.71 8.25 8.07
N LYS A 29 14.00 7.50 7.23
CA LYS A 29 14.35 6.12 6.90
C LYS A 29 15.64 6.17 6.10
N LEU A 30 16.77 6.02 6.79
CA LEU A 30 18.04 5.65 6.19
C LEU A 30 17.85 4.31 5.49
N SER A 31 17.48 4.35 4.21
CA SER A 31 17.57 3.20 3.32
C SER A 31 19.02 3.13 2.86
N SER A 32 19.77 2.21 3.47
CA SER A 32 21.05 1.73 2.97
C SER A 32 20.93 1.42 1.47
N PHE A 33 21.60 2.20 0.63
CA PHE A 33 21.83 1.85 -0.77
C PHE A 33 22.86 0.71 -0.81
N THR A 34 22.41 -0.53 -0.56
CA THR A 34 23.17 -1.73 -0.90
C THR A 34 23.28 -1.78 -2.42
N MET A 35 24.51 -1.68 -2.93
CA MET A 35 24.87 -1.77 -4.35
C MET A 35 24.21 -3.00 -4.99
N ALA A 36 23.22 -2.76 -5.85
CA ALA A 36 22.57 -3.80 -6.62
C ALA A 36 23.55 -4.35 -7.66
N LYS A 37 23.99 -5.59 -7.45
CA LYS A 37 24.75 -6.37 -8.43
C LYS A 37 23.85 -6.61 -9.65
N VAL A 38 24.32 -6.28 -10.85
CA VAL A 38 23.57 -6.48 -12.09
C VAL A 38 23.24 -7.98 -12.23
N GLY A 39 21.95 -8.31 -12.39
CA GLY A 39 21.43 -9.69 -12.43
C GLY A 39 20.89 -10.24 -11.10
N GLY A 40 21.11 -9.56 -9.97
CA GLY A 40 20.50 -9.94 -8.69
C GLY A 40 19.07 -9.41 -8.56
N ALA A 41 18.15 -10.23 -8.03
CA ALA A 41 16.92 -9.69 -7.47
C ALA A 41 17.31 -8.79 -6.29
N GLY A 42 17.02 -7.50 -6.39
CA GLY A 42 17.15 -6.57 -5.28
C GLY A 42 16.37 -7.07 -4.07
N GLY A 43 16.82 -6.70 -2.87
CA GLY A 43 16.16 -7.09 -1.62
C GLY A 43 14.67 -6.72 -1.61
N VAL A 44 13.90 -7.41 -0.78
CA VAL A 44 12.46 -7.11 -0.61
C VAL A 44 12.30 -5.66 -0.19
N LYS A 45 11.58 -4.89 -1.01
CA LYS A 45 11.20 -3.50 -0.72
C LYS A 45 9.75 -3.44 -0.27
N VAL A 46 9.44 -2.51 0.64
CA VAL A 46 8.05 -2.16 1.00
C VAL A 46 7.46 -1.37 -0.16
N ALA A 47 6.14 -1.49 -0.39
CA ALA A 47 5.47 -0.75 -1.45
C ALA A 47 5.80 0.74 -1.45
N ASP A 48 6.07 1.24 -2.65
CA ASP A 48 6.47 2.61 -2.97
C ASP A 48 5.64 3.09 -4.17
N ASP A 49 5.76 4.36 -4.55
CA ASP A 49 4.99 4.94 -5.65
C ASP A 49 5.17 4.19 -6.97
N ASP A 50 6.38 3.68 -7.24
CA ASP A 50 6.68 2.88 -8.44
C ASP A 50 5.91 1.55 -8.46
N ALA A 51 5.82 0.88 -7.29
CA ALA A 51 5.09 -0.38 -7.16
C ALA A 51 3.57 -0.17 -7.28
N ASN A 52 3.07 0.93 -6.71
CA ASN A 52 1.67 1.32 -6.83
C ASN A 52 1.30 1.70 -8.27
N ASN A 53 2.19 2.39 -8.99
CA ASN A 53 1.98 2.73 -10.38
C ASN A 53 1.99 1.48 -11.27
N ALA A 54 2.92 0.56 -11.02
CA ALA A 54 2.94 -0.74 -11.70
C ALA A 54 1.64 -1.50 -11.47
N LEU A 55 1.14 -1.60 -10.22
CA LEU A 55 -0.13 -2.24 -9.90
C LEU A 55 -1.31 -1.58 -10.63
N LYS A 56 -1.37 -0.23 -10.65
CA LYS A 56 -2.43 0.50 -11.38
C LYS A 56 -2.40 0.20 -12.88
N ALA A 57 -1.22 0.13 -13.48
CA ALA A 57 -1.05 -0.13 -14.90
C ALA A 57 -1.44 -1.56 -15.30
N VAL A 58 -1.25 -2.55 -14.42
CA VAL A 58 -1.58 -3.96 -14.71
C VAL A 58 -2.85 -4.46 -14.01
N ARG A 59 -3.60 -3.55 -13.36
CA ARG A 59 -4.79 -3.87 -12.56
C ARG A 59 -5.81 -4.67 -13.37
N ASP A 60 -6.16 -4.17 -14.54
CA ASP A 60 -7.16 -4.77 -15.43
C ASP A 60 -6.74 -6.18 -15.89
N ASP A 61 -5.44 -6.38 -16.14
CA ASP A 61 -4.92 -7.68 -16.57
C ASP A 61 -4.86 -8.69 -15.42
N ILE A 62 -4.55 -8.23 -14.21
CA ILE A 62 -4.60 -9.07 -13.01
C ILE A 62 -6.05 -9.51 -12.74
N ASP A 63 -7.00 -8.59 -12.78
CA ASP A 63 -8.41 -8.88 -12.51
C ASP A 63 -8.98 -9.85 -13.57
N LYS A 64 -8.53 -9.77 -14.83
CA LYS A 64 -8.85 -10.76 -15.89
C LYS A 64 -8.26 -12.13 -15.61
N GLN A 65 -6.98 -12.21 -15.20
CA GLN A 65 -6.30 -13.50 -14.99
C GLN A 65 -6.74 -14.21 -13.71
N LEU A 66 -7.05 -13.46 -12.65
CA LEU A 66 -7.51 -14.01 -11.37
C LEU A 66 -9.04 -14.16 -11.30
N ASN A 67 -9.77 -13.60 -12.26
CA ASN A 67 -11.24 -13.56 -12.28
C ASN A 67 -11.85 -12.99 -10.99
N THR A 68 -11.10 -12.09 -10.33
CA THR A 68 -11.44 -11.43 -9.07
C THR A 68 -11.75 -9.97 -9.37
N LYS A 69 -13.03 -9.63 -9.54
CA LYS A 69 -13.47 -8.24 -9.72
C LYS A 69 -13.87 -7.63 -8.38
N GLY A 70 -13.46 -6.38 -8.13
CA GLY A 70 -13.93 -5.59 -6.98
C GLY A 70 -13.14 -5.75 -5.68
N PHE A 71 -12.07 -6.55 -5.66
CA PHE A 71 -11.22 -6.70 -4.47
C PHE A 71 -10.31 -5.50 -4.30
N ASN A 72 -10.10 -5.06 -3.05
CA ASN A 72 -9.12 -4.02 -2.76
C ASN A 72 -7.71 -4.61 -2.89
N ALA A 73 -6.91 -4.11 -3.84
CA ALA A 73 -5.57 -4.60 -4.09
C ALA A 73 -4.53 -3.60 -3.57
N GLU A 74 -3.67 -4.06 -2.69
CA GLU A 74 -2.59 -3.28 -2.10
C GLU A 74 -1.27 -4.02 -2.31
N VAL A 75 -0.24 -3.34 -2.81
CA VAL A 75 1.10 -3.93 -2.82
C VAL A 75 1.63 -3.92 -1.40
N VAL A 76 2.07 -5.06 -0.89
CA VAL A 76 2.69 -5.16 0.44
C VAL A 76 4.21 -5.07 0.31
N HIS A 77 4.74 -5.88 -0.62
CA HIS A 77 6.16 -6.01 -0.86
C HIS A 77 6.43 -6.14 -2.34
N TYR A 78 7.62 -5.73 -2.78
CA TYR A 78 8.07 -6.02 -4.13
C TYR A 78 9.57 -6.32 -4.20
N LYS A 79 9.96 -7.10 -5.20
CA LYS A 79 11.36 -7.31 -5.57
C LYS A 79 11.58 -6.80 -6.99
N THR A 80 12.74 -6.20 -7.23
CA THR A 80 13.15 -5.73 -8.56
C THR A 80 14.27 -6.61 -9.09
N GLN A 81 14.22 -7.02 -10.34
CA GLN A 81 15.32 -7.70 -11.01
C GLN A 81 15.66 -6.94 -12.28
N VAL A 82 16.91 -6.48 -12.38
CA VAL A 82 17.42 -5.78 -13.56
C VAL A 82 17.78 -6.82 -14.63
N VAL A 83 17.21 -6.66 -15.83
CA VAL A 83 17.44 -7.48 -17.03
C VAL A 83 17.64 -6.53 -18.23
N ALA A 84 17.25 -6.92 -19.45
CA ALA A 84 17.04 -5.97 -20.56
C ALA A 84 15.75 -5.13 -20.34
N GLY A 85 15.69 -4.46 -19.19
CA GLY A 85 14.51 -3.83 -18.60
C GLY A 85 14.49 -4.06 -17.09
N THR A 86 13.34 -3.93 -16.45
CA THR A 86 13.15 -4.24 -15.02
C THR A 86 11.98 -5.19 -14.84
N ASN A 87 12.23 -6.38 -14.28
CA ASN A 87 11.16 -7.21 -13.75
C ASN A 87 10.82 -6.76 -12.33
N LEU A 88 9.54 -6.51 -12.08
CA LEU A 88 8.97 -6.18 -10.79
C LEU A 88 8.14 -7.38 -10.32
N PHE A 89 8.54 -8.01 -9.23
CA PHE A 89 7.77 -9.07 -8.58
C PHE A 89 7.00 -8.44 -7.42
N LEU A 90 5.70 -8.22 -7.62
CA LEU A 90 4.81 -7.59 -6.65
C LEU A 90 4.11 -8.67 -5.82
N LYS A 91 4.12 -8.53 -4.50
CA LYS A 91 3.21 -9.23 -3.58
C LYS A 91 2.02 -8.33 -3.33
N ILE A 92 0.88 -8.73 -3.87
CA ILE A 92 -0.36 -7.98 -3.79
C ILE A 92 -1.25 -8.68 -2.77
N LYS A 93 -1.74 -7.91 -1.80
CA LYS A 93 -2.80 -8.30 -0.89
C LYS A 93 -4.13 -7.93 -1.53
N PHE A 94 -5.01 -8.91 -1.68
CA PHE A 94 -6.40 -8.74 -2.08
C PHE A 94 -7.29 -8.88 -0.85
N GLU A 95 -8.10 -7.87 -0.59
CA GLU A 95 -9.08 -7.87 0.48
C GLU A 95 -10.48 -7.76 -0.12
N ASP A 96 -11.34 -8.72 0.20
CA ASP A 96 -12.76 -8.73 -0.15
C ASP A 96 -13.59 -7.92 0.86
N ASP A 97 -14.83 -7.57 0.51
CA ASP A 97 -15.80 -6.92 1.42
C ASP A 97 -16.01 -7.70 2.73
N LYS A 98 -15.86 -9.03 2.67
CA LYS A 98 -15.93 -9.90 3.86
C LYS A 98 -14.65 -9.94 4.69
N LYS A 99 -13.68 -9.07 4.43
CA LYS A 99 -12.33 -9.03 5.05
C LYS A 99 -11.53 -10.31 4.87
N ASN A 100 -11.83 -11.08 3.81
CA ASN A 100 -11.02 -12.22 3.44
C ASN A 100 -9.75 -11.69 2.76
N VAL A 101 -8.61 -11.92 3.43
CA VAL A 101 -7.30 -11.51 2.92
C VAL A 101 -6.69 -12.67 2.14
N THR A 102 -6.42 -12.44 0.87
CA THR A 102 -5.69 -13.36 0.00
C THR A 102 -4.46 -12.66 -0.55
N TYR A 103 -3.42 -13.42 -0.91
CA TYR A 103 -2.24 -12.85 -1.55
C TYR A 103 -2.10 -13.39 -2.96
N ALA A 104 -1.60 -12.54 -3.85
CA ALA A 104 -1.11 -12.95 -5.16
C ALA A 104 0.29 -12.43 -5.41
N PHE A 105 1.02 -13.13 -6.25
CA PHE A 105 2.27 -12.63 -6.80
C PHE A 105 2.05 -12.24 -8.26
N ALA A 106 2.39 -11.00 -8.61
CA ALA A 106 2.39 -10.53 -9.99
C ALA A 106 3.82 -10.25 -10.45
N ARG A 107 4.13 -10.69 -11.65
CA ARG A 107 5.37 -10.35 -12.35
C ARG A 107 5.03 -9.31 -13.42
N VAL A 108 5.52 -8.10 -13.23
CA VAL A 108 5.33 -6.97 -14.13
C VAL A 108 6.67 -6.67 -14.79
N PHE A 109 6.70 -6.63 -16.12
CA PHE A 109 7.86 -6.18 -16.87
C PHE A 109 7.74 -4.68 -17.14
N ARG A 110 8.80 -3.94 -16.85
CA ARG A 110 8.97 -2.55 -17.22
C ARG A 110 10.08 -2.45 -18.26
N ASP A 111 9.75 -1.94 -19.45
CA ASP A 111 10.75 -1.69 -20.48
C ASP A 111 11.54 -0.39 -20.21
N PHE A 112 12.54 -0.10 -21.03
CA PHE A 112 13.37 1.09 -20.86
C PHE A 112 12.61 2.42 -21.09
N GLY A 113 11.48 2.39 -21.79
CA GLY A 113 10.56 3.51 -21.96
C GLY A 113 9.56 3.69 -20.82
N GLY A 114 9.58 2.83 -19.80
CA GLY A 114 8.73 2.96 -18.60
C GLY A 114 7.30 2.42 -18.76
N LYS A 115 6.99 1.70 -19.85
CA LYS A 115 5.72 1.01 -20.02
C LYS A 115 5.72 -0.26 -19.18
N HIS A 116 4.62 -0.48 -18.48
CA HIS A 116 4.41 -1.67 -17.65
C HIS A 116 3.58 -2.69 -18.42
N SER A 117 3.92 -3.97 -18.29
CA SER A 117 3.14 -5.07 -18.88
C SER A 117 3.14 -6.26 -17.93
N LEU A 118 1.97 -6.84 -17.68
CA LEU A 118 1.85 -8.03 -16.87
C LEU A 118 2.45 -9.22 -17.63
N HIS A 119 3.43 -9.89 -17.02
CA HIS A 119 4.00 -11.12 -17.58
C HIS A 119 3.23 -12.33 -17.07
N SER A 120 2.99 -12.41 -15.76
CA SER A 120 2.29 -13.54 -15.13
C SER A 120 1.74 -13.15 -13.76
N VAL A 121 0.62 -13.74 -13.35
CA VAL A 121 0.08 -13.64 -11.99
C VAL A 121 -0.15 -15.03 -11.40
N LYS A 122 0.08 -15.17 -10.09
CA LYS A 122 -0.21 -16.37 -9.31
C LYS A 122 -1.07 -15.97 -8.11
N GLY A 123 -2.35 -16.33 -8.14
CA GLY A 123 -3.28 -16.15 -7.01
C GLY A 123 -3.16 -17.25 -5.95
N GLY A 124 -3.87 -17.07 -4.84
CA GLY A 124 -4.04 -18.10 -3.81
C GLY A 124 -2.78 -18.38 -2.99
N GLN A 125 -1.96 -17.36 -2.74
CA GLN A 125 -0.70 -17.49 -2.00
C GLN A 125 -0.89 -17.09 -0.53
N ASP A 126 -0.09 -17.67 0.35
CA ASP A 126 -0.11 -17.38 1.78
C ASP A 126 0.66 -16.11 2.15
N ALA A 127 0.26 -15.52 3.28
CA ALA A 127 0.91 -14.34 3.86
C ALA A 127 2.40 -14.56 4.15
N ASN A 128 2.78 -15.79 4.51
CA ASN A 128 4.16 -16.15 4.84
C ASN A 128 5.00 -16.60 3.63
N THR A 129 4.40 -16.74 2.44
CA THR A 129 5.16 -17.12 1.25
C THR A 129 6.03 -15.95 0.82
N GLU A 130 7.33 -16.21 0.70
CA GLU A 130 8.28 -15.23 0.18
C GLU A 130 8.06 -15.05 -1.33
N VAL A 131 8.27 -13.83 -1.84
CA VAL A 131 8.28 -13.55 -3.28
C VAL A 131 9.47 -14.30 -3.91
N ALA A 132 9.22 -15.51 -4.38
CA ALA A 132 10.18 -16.30 -5.14
C ALA A 132 10.04 -16.03 -6.65
N TYR A 133 11.07 -16.37 -7.42
CA TYR A 133 11.06 -16.24 -8.88
C TYR A 133 10.04 -17.21 -9.51
N PHE A 134 9.26 -16.75 -10.49
CA PHE A 134 8.33 -17.58 -11.27
C PHE A 134 8.13 -17.08 -12.70
#